data_AF-A0AA86QEN5-F1
#
_entry.id   AF-A0AA86QEN5-F1
#
_cell.length_a   1.000
_cell.length_b   1.000
_cell.length_c   1.000
_cell.angle_alpha   90.00
_cell.angle_beta   90.00
_cell.angle_gamma   90.00
#
_symmetry.space_group_name_H-M   'P 1'
#
loop_
_entity.id
_entity.type
_entity.pdbx_description
1 polymer ?
#
loop_
_entity_poly.entity_id
_entity_poly.type
_entity_poly.pdbx_seq_one_letter_code
_entity_poly.pdbx_strand_id
1 'polypeptide(L)'
;MPKPIQQPPIQQPPMFSQNFSQQQGKGPALPAPCLPSLPNFMNSFSQPTIQPQIPTFPQFPQMQLNTTQQLSQTLTITDQLQLKFPQLNIQTIQQYQTVCQKIQQIIPQQEQKQLLIIQNLASMQPNQIVLLQEFYSFLYNVELKQDIQRIDDKYMKRCIQMQLMDQRELLLQQLVESFQKNSIFDLVNCIFSLPEQQLRETLIEYQTRFNRPFENDLEVMFKQQLLYQRLIYNYCMVVQGKLPYQLIQNEDQVAYDILSDMKAQQSLQFVDRLSTIHRQSYWKIALKIEATTKVSFGAILSQTFSDIDAYVFFLFNEHMIDANMGIAFILNELIRKEDGQRIAVVSCISRPQQIEKVFFKYGRLYDKLRGHPYLMSLLQVKGQ
;
A
#
# COMPACT_ATOMS: atom_id res chain seq x y z
N MET A 1 -67.26 6.50 41.29
CA MET A 1 -66.35 7.61 41.66
C MET A 1 -64.96 7.02 41.91
N PRO A 2 -63.92 7.37 41.14
CA PRO A 2 -62.57 6.80 41.27
C PRO A 2 -61.67 7.60 42.24
N LYS A 3 -60.73 6.91 42.90
CA LYS A 3 -59.82 7.41 43.95
C LYS A 3 -58.65 8.28 43.42
N PRO A 4 -58.05 9.16 44.24
CA PRO A 4 -56.99 10.08 43.82
C PRO A 4 -55.58 9.46 43.81
N ILE A 5 -54.73 10.08 42.98
CA ILE A 5 -53.32 9.74 42.65
C ILE A 5 -52.37 10.22 43.77
N GLN A 6 -51.39 9.40 44.16
CA GLN A 6 -50.22 9.83 44.95
C GLN A 6 -48.93 9.62 44.13
N GLN A 7 -48.14 10.69 43.98
CA GLN A 7 -46.81 10.69 43.36
C GLN A 7 -45.72 10.34 44.40
N PRO A 8 -44.63 9.64 44.01
CA PRO A 8 -43.46 9.44 44.86
C PRO A 8 -42.42 10.58 44.72
N PRO A 9 -41.55 10.79 45.75
CA PRO A 9 -40.63 11.93 45.83
C PRO A 9 -39.30 11.74 45.06
N ILE A 10 -38.75 12.86 44.60
CA ILE A 10 -37.46 13.01 43.89
C ILE A 10 -36.34 13.20 44.92
N GLN A 11 -35.24 12.43 44.82
CA GLN A 11 -34.00 12.65 45.59
C GLN A 11 -32.89 13.15 44.67
N GLN A 12 -32.31 14.31 45.02
CA GLN A 12 -31.08 14.88 44.47
C GLN A 12 -29.87 14.41 45.29
N PRO A 13 -28.68 14.18 44.69
CA PRO A 13 -27.45 14.05 45.45
C PRO A 13 -26.73 15.40 45.66
N PRO A 14 -26.02 15.59 46.79
CA PRO A 14 -25.50 16.88 47.25
C PRO A 14 -24.11 17.24 46.69
N MET A 15 -23.86 18.54 46.53
CA MET A 15 -22.55 19.16 46.35
C MET A 15 -21.89 19.44 47.70
N PHE A 16 -20.56 19.28 47.83
CA PHE A 16 -19.73 20.08 48.73
C PHE A 16 -18.26 20.20 48.25
N SER A 17 -17.77 21.44 48.28
CA SER A 17 -16.41 21.90 47.99
C SER A 17 -15.51 21.90 49.25
N GLN A 18 -14.18 21.78 49.08
CA GLN A 18 -13.12 22.72 49.55
C GLN A 18 -11.71 22.08 49.73
N ASN A 19 -10.75 22.54 48.91
CA ASN A 19 -9.42 23.11 49.19
C ASN A 19 -8.35 22.54 50.19
N PHE A 20 -7.12 22.40 49.64
CA PHE A 20 -5.71 22.45 50.16
C PHE A 20 -5.28 21.49 51.29
N SER A 21 -4.17 20.71 51.19
CA SER A 21 -2.76 21.17 51.22
C SER A 21 -1.75 20.03 50.97
N GLN A 22 -0.53 20.39 50.57
CA GLN A 22 0.66 19.56 50.27
C GLN A 22 1.19 18.74 51.46
N GLN A 23 1.77 17.56 51.20
CA GLN A 23 3.01 17.09 51.85
C GLN A 23 3.69 15.93 51.06
N GLN A 24 5.01 16.03 50.95
CA GLN A 24 5.93 15.06 50.31
C GLN A 24 6.12 13.80 51.18
N GLY A 25 6.24 12.63 50.54
CA GLY A 25 6.70 11.39 51.17
C GLY A 25 6.99 10.29 50.14
N LYS A 26 8.19 9.69 50.20
CA LYS A 26 8.73 8.69 49.25
C LYS A 26 8.24 7.25 49.55
N GLY A 27 7.91 6.51 48.47
CA GLY A 27 8.01 5.03 48.33
C GLY A 27 6.69 4.23 48.38
N PRO A 28 6.67 2.95 47.92
CA PRO A 28 7.17 2.38 46.67
C PRO A 28 6.02 2.06 45.68
N ALA A 29 6.30 2.08 44.37
CA ALA A 29 5.31 1.84 43.31
C ALA A 29 5.04 0.34 43.07
N LEU A 30 3.75 -0.03 42.99
CA LEU A 30 3.27 -1.25 42.32
C LEU A 30 2.72 -0.87 40.93
N PRO A 31 2.85 -1.75 39.91
CA PRO A 31 2.78 -1.36 38.51
C PRO A 31 1.34 -1.10 38.03
N ALA A 32 1.12 0.04 37.38
CA ALA A 32 -0.07 0.29 36.59
C ALA A 32 0.05 -0.37 35.20
N PRO A 33 -1.04 -0.89 34.61
CA PRO A 33 -1.01 -1.52 33.29
C PRO A 33 -0.66 -0.50 32.20
N CYS A 34 0.31 -0.86 31.35
CA CYS A 34 0.73 -0.07 30.19
C CYS A 34 -0.42 0.04 29.16
N LEU A 35 -1.01 1.23 29.04
CA LEU A 35 -1.68 1.66 27.82
C LEU A 35 -0.60 2.12 26.81
N PRO A 36 -0.65 1.71 25.53
CA PRO A 36 0.28 2.23 24.53
C PRO A 36 0.01 3.72 24.30
N SER A 37 1.04 4.54 24.51
CA SER A 37 0.98 5.98 24.33
C SER A 37 0.89 6.35 22.84
N LEU A 38 -0.08 7.19 22.49
CA LEU A 38 -0.19 7.86 21.19
C LEU A 38 1.03 8.79 20.96
N PRO A 39 1.59 8.86 19.74
CA PRO A 39 2.54 9.92 19.39
C PRO A 39 1.80 11.25 19.12
N ASN A 40 2.17 12.27 19.89
CA ASN A 40 1.76 13.67 19.69
C ASN A 40 2.28 14.21 18.35
N PHE A 41 1.39 14.61 17.45
CA PHE A 41 1.72 15.50 16.34
C PHE A 41 1.45 16.94 16.75
N MET A 42 2.49 17.67 17.17
CA MET A 42 2.47 19.13 17.17
C MET A 42 3.63 19.68 16.34
N ASN A 43 3.26 20.59 15.46
CA ASN A 43 4.07 21.26 14.46
C ASN A 43 5.28 22.00 15.06
N SER A 44 6.43 21.83 14.41
CA SER A 44 7.53 22.80 14.42
C SER A 44 7.96 23.00 12.97
N PHE A 45 7.49 24.10 12.36
CA PHE A 45 7.96 24.52 11.04
C PHE A 45 9.38 25.08 11.20
N SER A 46 10.37 24.26 10.90
CA SER A 46 11.72 24.70 10.56
C SER A 46 11.96 24.31 9.12
N GLN A 47 12.23 25.29 8.25
CA GLN A 47 12.56 25.05 6.85
C GLN A 47 13.74 24.07 6.77
N PRO A 48 13.63 22.92 6.07
CA PRO A 48 14.78 22.08 5.84
C PRO A 48 15.69 22.78 4.84
N THR A 49 16.88 23.14 5.29
CA THR A 49 18.01 23.46 4.42
C THR A 49 18.25 22.22 3.55
N ILE A 50 17.97 22.31 2.25
CA ILE A 50 18.18 21.21 1.31
C ILE A 50 19.70 21.10 1.06
N GLN A 51 20.40 20.39 1.94
CA GLN A 51 21.63 19.71 1.53
C GLN A 51 21.23 18.55 0.62
N PRO A 52 21.87 18.36 -0.55
CA PRO A 52 21.63 17.17 -1.35
C PRO A 52 22.03 15.95 -0.52
N GLN A 53 21.06 15.20 -0.02
CA GLN A 53 21.32 13.90 0.60
C GLN A 53 21.98 13.03 -0.47
N ILE A 54 23.21 12.60 -0.21
CA ILE A 54 23.89 11.61 -1.05
C ILE A 54 22.97 10.38 -1.08
N PRO A 55 22.50 9.94 -2.26
CA PRO A 55 21.64 8.77 -2.35
C PRO A 55 22.33 7.58 -1.68
N THR A 56 21.68 6.98 -0.67
CA THR A 56 22.21 5.78 -0.01
C THR A 56 22.07 4.64 -1.01
N PHE A 57 23.17 4.29 -1.67
CA PHE A 57 23.18 3.24 -2.69
C PHE A 57 23.20 1.86 -2.03
N PRO A 58 22.33 0.92 -2.44
CA PRO A 58 22.48 -0.46 -2.03
C PRO A 58 23.80 -1.02 -2.58
N GLN A 59 24.52 -1.73 -1.72
CA GLN A 59 25.72 -2.44 -2.12
C GLN A 59 25.34 -3.87 -2.49
N PHE A 60 25.57 -4.26 -3.75
CA PHE A 60 25.76 -5.68 -4.05
C PHE A 60 26.80 -6.24 -3.07
N PRO A 61 26.51 -7.34 -2.35
CA PRO A 61 27.47 -7.99 -1.46
C PRO A 61 28.84 -8.14 -2.14
N GLN A 62 29.93 -8.05 -1.38
CA GLN A 62 31.30 -8.13 -1.91
C GLN A 62 31.50 -9.44 -2.70
N MET A 63 31.25 -9.41 -4.00
CA MET A 63 31.63 -10.47 -4.92
C MET A 63 33.07 -10.20 -5.32
N GLN A 64 33.98 -11.13 -4.97
CA GLN A 64 35.27 -11.21 -5.62
C GLN A 64 35.02 -11.55 -7.10
N LEU A 65 35.24 -10.58 -7.96
CA LEU A 65 35.17 -10.72 -9.40
C LEU A 65 36.60 -10.61 -9.95
N ASN A 66 36.98 -11.47 -10.89
CA ASN A 66 38.26 -11.41 -11.58
C ASN A 66 38.32 -10.13 -12.43
N THR A 67 38.88 -9.05 -11.88
CA THR A 67 38.88 -7.68 -12.42
C THR A 67 40.07 -7.33 -13.32
N THR A 68 40.67 -8.29 -14.00
CA THR A 68 41.98 -8.06 -14.65
C THR A 68 41.95 -7.30 -15.99
N GLN A 69 40.80 -6.85 -16.53
CA GLN A 69 40.78 -6.20 -17.87
C GLN A 69 40.03 -4.86 -18.02
N GLN A 70 39.43 -4.24 -17.00
CA GLN A 70 38.58 -3.05 -17.20
C GLN A 70 39.09 -1.71 -16.63
N LEU A 71 40.16 -1.69 -15.84
CA LEU A 71 40.56 -0.49 -15.08
C LEU A 71 41.05 0.70 -15.94
N SER A 72 41.58 0.47 -17.15
CA SER A 72 42.12 1.53 -18.01
C SER A 72 41.07 2.30 -18.83
N GLN A 73 39.84 1.80 -18.98
CA GLN A 73 38.74 2.51 -19.67
C GLN A 73 37.84 3.32 -18.72
N THR A 74 37.98 3.13 -17.40
CA THR A 74 37.09 3.71 -16.39
C THR A 74 37.23 5.23 -16.21
N LEU A 75 38.42 5.79 -16.41
CA LEU A 75 38.68 7.22 -16.20
C LEU A 75 38.00 8.09 -17.28
N THR A 76 38.16 7.74 -18.56
CA THR A 76 37.53 8.46 -19.69
C THR A 76 36.01 8.37 -19.69
N ILE A 77 35.44 7.22 -19.28
CA ILE A 77 33.99 7.04 -19.19
C ILE A 77 33.40 7.84 -18.02
N THR A 78 34.12 7.95 -16.90
CA THR A 78 33.67 8.73 -15.74
C THR A 78 33.57 10.22 -16.09
N ASP A 79 34.55 10.76 -16.82
CA ASP A 79 34.52 12.15 -17.28
C ASP A 79 33.35 12.41 -18.25
N GLN A 80 33.08 11.49 -19.17
CA GLN A 80 31.95 11.60 -20.09
C GLN A 80 30.59 11.52 -19.37
N LEU A 81 30.47 10.65 -18.36
CA LEU A 81 29.28 10.59 -17.51
C LEU A 81 29.12 11.85 -16.65
N GLN A 82 30.21 12.45 -16.18
CA GLN A 82 30.17 13.71 -15.44
C GLN A 82 29.68 14.87 -16.32
N LEU A 83 29.99 14.85 -17.63
CA LEU A 83 29.45 15.82 -18.59
C LEU A 83 27.94 15.59 -18.85
N LYS A 84 27.49 14.33 -18.91
CA LYS A 84 26.08 13.98 -19.14
C LYS A 84 25.20 14.20 -17.90
N PHE A 85 25.77 13.99 -16.70
CA PHE A 85 25.10 14.09 -15.41
C PHE A 85 25.85 15.07 -14.48
N PRO A 86 25.98 16.35 -14.85
CA PRO A 86 26.79 17.33 -14.11
C PRO A 86 26.29 17.58 -12.68
N GLN A 87 25.03 17.27 -12.40
CA GLN A 87 24.40 17.36 -11.09
C GLN A 87 24.86 16.27 -10.10
N LEU A 88 25.49 15.20 -10.57
CA LEU A 88 25.95 14.09 -9.72
C LEU A 88 27.43 14.26 -9.38
N ASN A 89 27.81 13.87 -8.16
CA ASN A 89 29.23 13.80 -7.79
C ASN A 89 29.89 12.53 -8.34
N ILE A 90 31.22 12.57 -8.47
CA ILE A 90 32.02 11.48 -9.04
C ILE A 90 31.79 10.15 -8.30
N GLN A 91 31.67 10.19 -6.97
CA GLN A 91 31.42 8.98 -6.17
C GLN A 91 30.09 8.31 -6.53
N THR A 92 29.04 9.10 -6.74
CA THR A 92 27.71 8.60 -7.14
C THR A 92 27.76 8.02 -8.55
N ILE A 93 28.47 8.67 -9.47
CA ILE A 93 28.70 8.16 -10.83
C ILE A 93 29.38 6.80 -10.79
N GLN A 94 30.45 6.65 -10.00
CA GLN A 94 31.17 5.39 -9.83
C GLN A 94 30.29 4.29 -9.21
N GLN A 95 29.38 4.65 -8.30
CA GLN A 95 28.41 3.70 -7.74
C GLN A 95 27.44 3.19 -8.81
N TYR A 96 26.83 4.08 -9.60
CA TYR A 96 25.95 3.67 -10.72
C TYR A 96 26.71 2.81 -11.75
N GLN A 97 27.93 3.19 -12.12
CA GLN A 97 28.78 2.39 -13.00
C GLN A 97 29.00 0.98 -12.44
N THR A 98 29.36 0.87 -11.17
CA THR A 98 29.60 -0.42 -10.49
C THR A 98 28.33 -1.28 -10.51
N VAL A 99 27.17 -0.69 -10.22
CA VAL A 99 25.88 -1.39 -10.25
C VAL A 99 25.56 -1.86 -11.67
N CYS A 100 25.73 -1.02 -12.69
CA CYS A 100 25.51 -1.38 -14.09
C CYS A 100 26.41 -2.55 -14.54
N GLN A 101 27.70 -2.50 -14.19
CA GLN A 101 28.65 -3.58 -14.45
C GLN A 101 28.23 -4.90 -13.80
N LYS A 102 27.81 -4.85 -12.53
CA LYS A 102 27.34 -6.04 -11.83
C LYS A 102 26.07 -6.61 -12.47
N ILE A 103 25.10 -5.77 -12.83
CA ILE A 103 23.88 -6.20 -13.53
C ILE A 103 24.25 -6.90 -14.85
N GLN A 104 25.08 -6.28 -15.68
CA GLN A 104 25.49 -6.81 -16.97
C GLN A 104 26.15 -8.19 -16.84
N GLN A 105 27.01 -8.36 -15.83
CA GLN A 105 27.69 -9.62 -15.57
C GLN A 105 26.74 -10.70 -15.03
N ILE A 106 25.69 -10.33 -14.29
CA ILE A 106 24.76 -11.27 -13.65
C ILE A 106 23.70 -11.79 -14.62
N ILE A 107 23.28 -11.00 -15.61
CA ILE A 107 22.27 -11.40 -16.62
C ILE A 107 22.49 -12.83 -17.17
N PRO A 108 23.71 -13.22 -17.62
CA PRO A 108 23.94 -14.57 -18.15
C PRO A 108 24.13 -15.67 -17.09
N GLN A 109 24.05 -15.35 -15.79
CA GLN A 109 24.34 -16.29 -14.70
C GLN A 109 23.07 -17.02 -14.21
N GLN A 110 23.26 -18.04 -13.37
CA GLN A 110 22.17 -18.83 -12.77
C GLN A 110 21.26 -18.00 -11.84
N GLU A 111 20.04 -18.50 -11.64
CA GLU A 111 18.92 -17.89 -10.89
C GLU A 111 19.34 -17.26 -9.55
N GLN A 112 20.14 -17.98 -8.75
CA GLN A 112 20.55 -17.52 -7.41
C GLN A 112 21.31 -16.19 -7.43
N LYS A 113 22.03 -15.89 -8.52
CA LYS A 113 22.72 -14.61 -8.69
C LYS A 113 21.83 -13.54 -9.28
N GLN A 114 20.87 -13.91 -10.14
CA GLN A 114 19.88 -12.98 -10.69
C GLN A 114 18.99 -12.37 -9.58
N LEU A 115 18.77 -13.09 -8.48
CA LEU A 115 18.13 -12.57 -7.27
C LEU A 115 18.77 -11.27 -6.75
N LEU A 116 20.09 -11.11 -6.92
CA LEU A 116 20.80 -9.90 -6.49
C LEU A 116 20.36 -8.66 -7.27
N ILE A 117 19.89 -8.81 -8.51
CA ILE A 117 19.31 -7.72 -9.29
C ILE A 117 18.02 -7.25 -8.62
N ILE A 118 17.12 -8.19 -8.27
CA ILE A 118 15.87 -7.91 -7.58
C ILE A 118 16.12 -7.20 -6.24
N GLN A 119 17.06 -7.70 -5.45
CA GLN A 119 17.44 -7.12 -4.15
C GLN A 119 17.93 -5.68 -4.30
N ASN A 120 18.81 -5.41 -5.27
CA ASN A 120 19.33 -4.06 -5.49
C ASN A 120 18.23 -3.12 -5.97
N LEU A 121 17.44 -3.52 -6.95
CA LEU A 121 16.33 -2.71 -7.46
C LEU A 121 15.29 -2.44 -6.38
N ALA A 122 14.96 -3.42 -5.53
CA ALA A 122 13.97 -3.26 -4.47
C ALA A 122 14.40 -2.20 -3.46
N SER A 123 15.71 -2.07 -3.22
CA SER A 123 16.28 -1.06 -2.32
C SER A 123 16.47 0.34 -2.91
N MET A 124 16.21 0.53 -4.21
CA MET A 124 16.31 1.82 -4.88
C MET A 124 14.98 2.57 -4.86
N GLN A 125 15.06 3.89 -4.75
CA GLN A 125 13.94 4.79 -4.99
C GLN A 125 13.64 4.88 -6.49
N PRO A 126 12.39 5.21 -6.90
CA PRO A 126 12.01 5.25 -8.31
C PRO A 126 12.91 6.13 -9.19
N ASN A 127 13.31 7.31 -8.70
CA ASN A 127 14.24 8.20 -9.41
C ASN A 127 15.64 7.60 -9.58
N GLN A 128 16.10 6.79 -8.63
CA GLN A 128 17.38 6.07 -8.76
C GLN A 128 17.28 4.97 -9.82
N ILE A 129 16.14 4.30 -9.94
CA ILE A 129 15.91 3.27 -10.98
C ILE A 129 15.87 3.90 -12.37
N VAL A 130 15.27 5.09 -12.52
CA VAL A 130 15.29 5.84 -13.79
C VAL A 130 16.72 6.21 -14.17
N LEU A 131 17.48 6.83 -13.25
CA LEU A 131 18.88 7.16 -13.49
C LEU A 131 19.72 5.92 -13.80
N LEU A 132 19.50 4.80 -13.10
CA LEU A 132 20.20 3.54 -13.36
C LEU A 132 19.99 3.07 -14.81
N GLN A 133 18.75 3.16 -15.32
CA GLN A 133 18.45 2.80 -16.70
C GLN A 133 19.18 3.71 -17.69
N GLU A 134 19.25 5.02 -17.43
CA GLU A 134 19.97 5.97 -18.30
C GLU A 134 21.49 5.74 -18.30
N PHE A 135 22.07 5.42 -17.14
CA PHE A 135 23.47 5.03 -17.01
C PHE A 135 23.75 3.73 -17.77
N TYR A 136 22.89 2.73 -17.62
CA TYR A 136 23.04 1.44 -18.31
C TYR A 136 23.02 1.61 -19.83
N SER A 137 22.04 2.36 -20.35
CA SER A 137 21.93 2.65 -21.78
C SER A 137 23.13 3.41 -22.31
N PHE A 138 23.69 4.34 -21.53
CA PHE A 138 24.90 5.06 -21.91
C PHE A 138 26.14 4.15 -21.97
N LEU A 139 26.30 3.27 -20.99
CA LEU A 139 27.49 2.41 -20.86
C LEU A 139 27.52 1.27 -21.90
N TYR A 140 26.36 0.70 -22.22
CA TYR A 140 26.28 -0.51 -23.05
C TYR A 140 25.60 -0.30 -24.39
N ASN A 141 25.13 0.91 -24.68
CA ASN A 141 24.39 1.23 -25.90
C ASN A 141 23.17 0.30 -26.14
N VAL A 142 22.55 -0.16 -25.04
CA VAL A 142 21.34 -0.99 -25.03
C VAL A 142 20.52 -0.65 -23.78
N GLU A 143 19.20 -0.61 -23.92
CA GLU A 143 18.32 -0.36 -22.77
C GLU A 143 18.36 -1.53 -21.79
N LEU A 144 18.44 -1.25 -20.49
CA LEU A 144 18.42 -2.28 -19.46
C LEU A 144 17.19 -3.20 -19.59
N LYS A 145 16.01 -2.64 -19.90
CA LYS A 145 14.77 -3.41 -20.13
C LYS A 145 14.88 -4.42 -21.27
N GLN A 146 15.64 -4.09 -22.32
CA GLN A 146 15.90 -4.98 -23.45
C GLN A 146 16.94 -6.04 -23.06
N ASP A 147 17.96 -5.65 -22.32
CA ASP A 147 19.05 -6.55 -21.95
C ASP A 147 18.62 -7.64 -20.95
N ILE A 148 17.68 -7.31 -20.07
CA ILE A 148 17.01 -8.25 -19.15
C ILE A 148 16.19 -9.32 -19.89
N GLN A 149 15.82 -9.12 -21.16
CA GLN A 149 15.10 -10.15 -21.93
C GLN A 149 15.90 -11.45 -22.08
N ARG A 150 17.23 -11.36 -21.98
CA ARG A 150 18.18 -12.48 -22.05
C ARG A 150 18.17 -13.37 -20.80
N ILE A 151 17.45 -12.99 -19.75
CA ILE A 151 17.23 -13.86 -18.58
C ILE A 151 16.27 -14.99 -18.97
N ASP A 152 16.74 -16.24 -18.83
CA ASP A 152 15.98 -17.45 -19.15
C ASP A 152 14.81 -17.68 -18.20
N ASP A 153 15.02 -17.41 -16.91
CA ASP A 153 13.98 -17.55 -15.90
C ASP A 153 12.87 -16.51 -16.14
N LYS A 154 11.71 -16.99 -16.59
CA LYS A 154 10.55 -16.15 -16.91
C LYS A 154 10.04 -15.37 -15.69
N TYR A 155 10.15 -15.96 -14.50
CA TYR A 155 9.66 -15.37 -13.27
C TYR A 155 10.60 -14.26 -12.79
N MET A 156 11.91 -14.52 -12.72
CA MET A 156 12.93 -13.52 -12.38
C MET A 156 12.91 -12.35 -13.35
N LYS A 157 12.87 -12.66 -14.65
CA LYS A 157 12.74 -11.66 -15.72
C LYS A 157 11.53 -10.75 -15.48
N ARG A 158 10.36 -11.34 -15.18
CA ARG A 158 9.14 -10.57 -14.92
C ARG A 158 9.26 -9.69 -13.68
N CYS A 159 9.80 -10.20 -12.57
CA CYS A 159 10.04 -9.41 -11.36
C CYS A 159 10.94 -8.20 -11.62
N ILE A 160 12.07 -8.41 -12.31
CA ILE A 160 12.99 -7.33 -12.65
C ILE A 160 12.32 -6.32 -13.58
N GLN A 161 11.61 -6.78 -14.62
CA GLN A 161 10.88 -5.90 -15.53
C GLN A 161 9.89 -4.99 -14.80
N MET A 162 9.10 -5.53 -13.87
CA MET A 162 8.14 -4.75 -13.10
C MET A 162 8.81 -3.69 -12.22
N GLN A 163 9.98 -3.98 -11.64
CA GLN A 163 10.74 -2.99 -10.87
C GLN A 163 11.35 -1.88 -11.74
N LEU A 164 11.61 -2.15 -13.02
CA LEU A 164 12.12 -1.15 -13.98
C LEU A 164 11.01 -0.29 -14.62
N MET A 165 9.75 -0.67 -14.43
CA MET A 165 8.59 0.09 -14.91
C MET A 165 8.30 1.26 -13.98
N ASP A 166 7.78 2.34 -14.57
CA ASP A 166 7.14 3.38 -13.76
C ASP A 166 5.94 2.78 -13.02
N GLN A 167 5.76 3.18 -11.76
CA GLN A 167 4.69 2.62 -10.93
C GLN A 167 3.30 2.85 -11.55
N ARG A 168 3.06 4.03 -12.14
CA ARG A 168 1.77 4.33 -12.79
C ARG A 168 1.59 3.51 -14.05
N GLU A 169 2.65 3.32 -14.85
CA GLU A 169 2.61 2.44 -16.02
C GLU A 169 2.27 1.00 -15.63
N LEU A 170 2.89 0.49 -14.56
CA LEU A 170 2.61 -0.85 -14.05
C LEU A 170 1.14 -0.97 -13.63
N LEU A 171 0.61 -0.01 -12.88
CA LEU A 171 -0.79 0.01 -12.44
C LEU A 171 -1.76 0.09 -13.62
N LEU A 172 -1.45 0.93 -14.60
CA LEU A 172 -2.28 1.07 -15.79
C LEU A 172 -2.31 -0.23 -16.59
N GLN A 173 -1.17 -0.90 -16.74
CA GLN A 173 -1.10 -2.21 -17.36
C GLN A 173 -1.94 -3.24 -16.58
N GLN A 174 -1.88 -3.26 -15.24
CA GLN A 174 -2.69 -4.18 -14.43
C GLN A 174 -4.20 -3.91 -14.57
N LEU A 175 -4.63 -2.64 -14.59
CA LEU A 175 -6.02 -2.29 -14.83
C LEU A 175 -6.50 -2.81 -16.19
N VAL A 176 -5.72 -2.55 -17.25
CA VAL A 176 -6.07 -3.00 -18.61
C VAL A 176 -6.12 -4.52 -18.70
N GLU A 177 -5.12 -5.21 -18.15
CA GLU A 177 -5.08 -6.67 -18.11
C GLU A 177 -6.28 -7.25 -17.35
N SER A 178 -6.74 -6.59 -16.27
CA SER A 178 -7.91 -7.04 -15.51
C SER A 178 -9.19 -7.05 -16.37
N PHE A 179 -9.38 -6.03 -17.22
CA PHE A 179 -10.49 -5.99 -18.17
C PHE A 179 -10.34 -7.05 -19.27
N GLN A 180 -9.14 -7.19 -19.84
CA GLN A 180 -8.88 -8.17 -20.90
C GLN A 180 -9.12 -9.61 -20.43
N LYS A 181 -8.72 -9.93 -19.19
CA LYS A 181 -8.91 -11.25 -18.58
C LYS A 181 -10.31 -11.42 -17.98
N ASN A 182 -11.12 -10.37 -17.96
CA ASN A 182 -12.38 -10.31 -17.23
C ASN A 182 -12.22 -10.75 -15.75
N SER A 183 -11.12 -10.34 -15.10
CA SER A 183 -10.72 -10.79 -13.78
C SER A 183 -11.09 -9.76 -12.71
N ILE A 184 -12.19 -10.02 -12.00
CA ILE A 184 -12.67 -9.13 -10.93
C ILE A 184 -11.65 -9.00 -9.80
N PHE A 185 -11.00 -10.09 -9.39
CA PHE A 185 -9.98 -10.04 -8.34
C PHE A 185 -8.79 -9.15 -8.71
N ASP A 186 -8.35 -9.19 -9.97
CA ASP A 186 -7.25 -8.32 -10.43
C ASP A 186 -7.68 -6.85 -10.44
N LEU A 187 -8.89 -6.56 -10.92
CA LEU A 187 -9.44 -5.22 -10.93
C LEU A 187 -9.53 -4.64 -9.51
N VAL A 188 -10.16 -5.40 -8.60
CA VAL A 188 -10.37 -5.02 -7.21
C VAL A 188 -9.04 -4.80 -6.48
N ASN A 189 -8.09 -5.72 -6.66
CA ASN A 189 -6.77 -5.58 -6.04
C ASN A 189 -6.02 -4.38 -6.57
N CYS A 190 -6.15 -4.06 -7.86
CA CYS A 190 -5.54 -2.87 -8.44
C CYS A 190 -6.18 -1.58 -7.91
N ILE A 191 -7.51 -1.54 -7.76
CA ILE A 191 -8.22 -0.35 -7.28
C ILE A 191 -7.91 -0.08 -5.79
N PHE A 192 -7.98 -1.10 -4.94
CA PHE A 192 -7.83 -0.96 -3.48
C PHE A 192 -6.39 -1.14 -2.97
N SER A 193 -5.42 -1.28 -3.87
CA SER A 193 -3.99 -1.20 -3.52
C SER A 193 -3.44 0.23 -3.60
N LEU A 194 -4.25 1.18 -4.07
CA LEU A 194 -3.83 2.56 -4.30
C LEU A 194 -4.45 3.54 -3.31
N PRO A 195 -3.65 4.44 -2.71
CA PRO A 195 -4.18 5.64 -2.09
C PRO A 195 -5.09 6.38 -3.08
N GLU A 196 -6.17 6.96 -2.58
CA GLU A 196 -7.22 7.59 -3.39
C GLU A 196 -6.69 8.61 -4.41
N GLN A 197 -5.72 9.44 -4.02
CA GLN A 197 -5.09 10.40 -4.93
C GLN A 197 -4.39 9.70 -6.11
N GLN A 198 -3.64 8.63 -5.83
CA GLN A 198 -2.94 7.86 -6.86
C GLN A 198 -3.94 7.13 -7.77
N LEU A 199 -5.02 6.60 -7.20
CA LEU A 199 -6.10 6.01 -7.97
C LEU A 199 -6.72 7.06 -8.92
N ARG A 200 -7.04 8.26 -8.42
CA ARG A 200 -7.57 9.35 -9.26
C ARG A 200 -6.63 9.67 -10.42
N GLU A 201 -5.34 9.86 -10.15
CA GLU A 201 -4.33 10.13 -11.17
C GLU A 201 -4.26 9.00 -12.21
N THR A 202 -4.28 7.74 -11.76
CA THR A 202 -4.26 6.56 -12.64
C THR A 202 -5.52 6.49 -13.52
N LEU A 203 -6.70 6.81 -12.98
CA LEU A 203 -7.95 6.82 -13.75
C LEU A 203 -8.00 7.96 -14.78
N ILE A 204 -7.41 9.12 -14.48
CA ILE A 204 -7.26 10.21 -15.45
C ILE A 204 -6.35 9.76 -16.59
N GLU A 205 -5.20 9.17 -16.26
CA GLU A 205 -4.24 8.67 -17.25
C GLU A 205 -4.84 7.56 -18.13
N TYR A 206 -5.64 6.66 -17.54
CA TYR A 206 -6.41 5.66 -18.28
C TYR A 206 -7.30 6.31 -19.34
N GLN A 207 -8.08 7.31 -18.95
CA GLN A 207 -8.97 8.01 -19.88
C GLN A 207 -8.19 8.72 -20.98
N THR A 208 -7.08 9.37 -20.64
CA THR A 208 -6.23 10.05 -21.63
C THR A 208 -5.62 9.07 -22.63
N ARG A 209 -5.11 7.92 -22.16
CA ARG A 209 -4.38 6.96 -23.02
C ARG A 209 -5.30 6.15 -23.91
N PHE A 210 -6.47 5.76 -23.43
CA PHE A 210 -7.41 4.92 -24.17
C PHE A 210 -8.54 5.69 -24.83
N ASN A 211 -8.59 7.02 -24.64
CA ASN A 211 -9.65 7.90 -25.14
C ASN A 211 -11.06 7.38 -24.84
N ARG A 212 -11.24 6.76 -23.67
CA ARG A 212 -12.50 6.20 -23.20
C ARG A 212 -12.63 6.38 -21.70
N PRO A 213 -13.82 6.73 -21.17
CA PRO A 213 -14.03 6.80 -19.73
C PRO A 213 -13.88 5.43 -19.09
N PHE A 214 -13.18 5.37 -17.95
CA PHE A 214 -13.06 4.14 -17.14
C PHE A 214 -14.42 3.56 -16.73
N GLU A 215 -15.41 4.44 -16.51
CA GLU A 215 -16.81 4.10 -16.22
C GLU A 215 -17.40 3.14 -17.25
N ASN A 216 -17.14 3.38 -18.54
CA ASN A 216 -17.70 2.56 -19.62
C ASN A 216 -17.16 1.13 -19.55
N ASP A 217 -15.88 0.94 -19.23
CA ASP A 217 -15.29 -0.39 -19.12
C ASP A 217 -15.80 -1.12 -17.86
N LEU A 218 -16.07 -0.40 -16.76
CA LEU A 218 -16.77 -0.96 -15.60
C LEU A 218 -18.17 -1.43 -15.97
N GLU A 219 -18.96 -0.62 -16.69
CA GLU A 219 -20.32 -0.98 -17.10
C GLU A 219 -20.35 -2.22 -18.01
N VAL A 220 -19.38 -2.34 -18.92
CA VAL A 220 -19.24 -3.52 -19.80
C VAL A 220 -18.92 -4.77 -18.99
N MET A 221 -18.07 -4.64 -17.96
CA MET A 221 -17.69 -5.75 -17.08
C MET A 221 -18.83 -6.13 -16.10
N PHE A 222 -19.54 -5.14 -15.55
CA PHE A 222 -20.52 -5.28 -14.48
C PHE A 222 -21.94 -5.53 -15.00
N LYS A 223 -22.14 -6.71 -15.59
CA LYS A 223 -23.40 -7.08 -16.26
C LYS A 223 -24.60 -7.29 -15.33
N GLN A 224 -24.37 -7.58 -14.05
CA GLN A 224 -25.41 -8.12 -13.14
C GLN A 224 -25.74 -7.19 -11.96
N GLN A 225 -25.08 -6.02 -11.86
CA GLN A 225 -25.24 -5.07 -10.76
C GLN A 225 -25.17 -5.73 -9.37
N LEU A 226 -24.23 -6.66 -9.20
CA LEU A 226 -23.98 -7.30 -7.90
C LEU A 226 -23.48 -6.27 -6.88
N LEU A 227 -23.63 -6.57 -5.59
CA LEU A 227 -23.34 -5.62 -4.51
C LEU A 227 -21.88 -5.13 -4.56
N TYR A 228 -20.92 -6.04 -4.71
CA TYR A 228 -19.52 -5.67 -4.89
C TYR A 228 -19.27 -4.81 -6.15
N GLN A 229 -19.98 -5.08 -7.26
CA GLN A 229 -19.83 -4.32 -8.51
C GLN A 229 -20.27 -2.87 -8.29
N ARG A 230 -21.41 -2.71 -7.60
CA ARG A 230 -21.93 -1.39 -7.23
C ARG A 230 -21.00 -0.65 -6.29
N LEU A 231 -20.39 -1.33 -5.31
CA LEU A 231 -19.39 -0.73 -4.42
C LEU A 231 -18.20 -0.18 -5.22
N ILE A 232 -17.62 -1.01 -6.10
CA ILE A 232 -16.45 -0.64 -6.91
C ILE A 232 -16.79 0.53 -7.82
N TYR A 233 -17.92 0.44 -8.53
CA TYR A 233 -18.38 1.49 -9.43
C TYR A 233 -18.56 2.81 -8.69
N ASN A 234 -19.36 2.83 -7.62
CA ASN A 234 -19.62 4.03 -6.84
C ASN A 234 -18.32 4.63 -6.28
N TYR A 235 -17.45 3.78 -5.73
CA TYR A 235 -16.17 4.25 -5.20
C TYR A 235 -15.32 4.92 -6.28
N CYS A 236 -15.15 4.29 -7.45
CA CYS A 236 -14.42 4.89 -8.56
C CYS A 236 -15.04 6.22 -9.02
N MET A 237 -16.37 6.31 -9.08
CA MET A 237 -17.05 7.55 -9.45
C MET A 237 -16.83 8.66 -8.40
N VAL A 238 -16.82 8.32 -7.11
CA VAL A 238 -16.49 9.25 -6.03
C VAL A 238 -15.04 9.73 -6.15
N VAL A 239 -14.10 8.82 -6.37
CA VAL A 239 -12.68 9.15 -6.53
C VAL A 239 -12.46 10.06 -7.74
N GLN A 240 -13.22 9.88 -8.83
CA GLN A 240 -13.19 10.76 -10.00
C GLN A 240 -13.94 12.09 -9.80
N GLY A 241 -14.63 12.29 -8.68
CA GLY A 241 -15.43 13.48 -8.40
C GLY A 241 -16.76 13.54 -9.17
N LYS A 242 -17.20 12.41 -9.75
CA LYS A 242 -18.49 12.28 -10.44
C LYS A 242 -19.65 12.00 -9.48
N LEU A 243 -19.36 11.39 -8.33
CA LEU A 243 -20.27 11.26 -7.21
C LEU A 243 -19.73 12.02 -6.00
N PRO A 244 -20.58 12.75 -5.25
CA PRO A 244 -20.14 13.47 -4.07
C PRO A 244 -19.91 12.51 -2.88
N TYR A 245 -18.94 12.85 -2.04
CA TYR A 245 -18.87 12.29 -0.70
C TYR A 245 -20.09 12.71 0.12
N GLN A 246 -20.56 11.81 0.98
CA GLN A 246 -21.61 12.12 1.94
C GLN A 246 -21.10 13.12 2.99
N LEU A 247 -21.93 14.13 3.26
CA LEU A 247 -21.68 15.03 4.38
C LEU A 247 -22.12 14.35 5.69
N ILE A 248 -21.15 13.94 6.50
CA ILE A 248 -21.41 13.22 7.74
C ILE A 248 -21.40 14.21 8.90
N GLN A 249 -22.58 14.46 9.47
CA GLN A 249 -22.76 15.34 10.62
C GLN A 249 -22.63 14.58 11.96
N ASN A 250 -22.96 13.29 11.98
CA ASN A 250 -22.93 12.47 13.18
C ASN A 250 -22.50 11.03 12.84
N GLU A 251 -21.27 10.66 13.22
CA GLU A 251 -20.74 9.32 12.96
C GLU A 251 -21.46 8.21 13.77
N ASP A 252 -22.12 8.51 14.91
CA ASP A 252 -22.90 7.50 15.67
C ASP A 252 -24.15 7.09 14.90
N GLN A 253 -24.88 8.07 14.36
CA GLN A 253 -26.08 7.80 13.59
C GLN A 253 -25.73 6.99 12.34
N VAL A 254 -24.67 7.35 11.63
CA VAL A 254 -24.23 6.62 10.43
C VAL A 254 -23.81 5.19 10.77
N ALA A 255 -23.12 4.97 11.90
CA ALA A 255 -22.78 3.62 12.38
C ALA A 255 -24.04 2.78 12.67
N TYR A 256 -25.06 3.38 13.31
CA TYR A 256 -26.34 2.73 13.54
C TYR A 256 -27.06 2.40 12.23
N ASP A 257 -27.13 3.35 11.30
CA ASP A 257 -27.76 3.18 10.00
C ASP A 257 -27.11 2.03 9.22
N ILE A 258 -25.77 1.97 9.16
CA ILE A 258 -25.05 0.87 8.48
C ILE A 258 -25.45 -0.49 9.06
N LEU A 259 -25.45 -0.61 10.39
CA LEU A 259 -25.84 -1.86 11.05
C LEU A 259 -27.32 -2.20 10.83
N SER A 260 -28.19 -1.19 10.77
CA SER A 260 -29.60 -1.34 10.46
C SER A 260 -29.81 -1.81 9.04
N ASP A 261 -29.16 -1.18 8.06
CA ASP A 261 -29.24 -1.52 6.63
C ASP A 261 -28.80 -2.98 6.40
N MET A 262 -27.74 -3.43 7.08
CA MET A 262 -27.26 -4.81 7.04
C MET A 262 -28.27 -5.80 7.64
N LYS A 263 -28.87 -5.49 8.79
CA LYS A 263 -29.86 -6.36 9.46
C LYS A 263 -31.18 -6.44 8.70
N ALA A 264 -31.62 -5.33 8.12
CA ALA A 264 -32.86 -5.23 7.36
C ALA A 264 -32.74 -5.81 5.94
N GLN A 265 -31.58 -6.39 5.59
CA GLN A 265 -31.27 -6.87 4.23
C GLN A 265 -31.43 -5.78 3.16
N GLN A 266 -31.24 -4.52 3.54
CA GLN A 266 -31.24 -3.37 2.63
C GLN A 266 -29.87 -3.22 1.97
N SER A 267 -29.41 -4.29 1.33
CA SER A 267 -28.02 -4.42 0.87
C SER A 267 -27.62 -3.33 -0.14
N LEU A 268 -28.55 -2.82 -0.95
CA LEU A 268 -28.28 -1.71 -1.88
C LEU A 268 -28.03 -0.38 -1.16
N GLN A 269 -28.86 -0.03 -0.18
CA GLN A 269 -28.70 1.20 0.61
C GLN A 269 -27.40 1.15 1.43
N PHE A 270 -27.11 -0.01 2.01
CA PHE A 270 -25.84 -0.28 2.67
C PHE A 270 -24.64 0.02 1.74
N VAL A 271 -24.63 -0.51 0.52
CA VAL A 271 -23.51 -0.30 -0.43
C VAL A 271 -23.40 1.16 -0.88
N ASP A 272 -24.52 1.80 -1.20
CA ASP A 272 -24.54 3.22 -1.60
C ASP A 272 -23.98 4.11 -0.48
N ARG A 273 -24.37 3.82 0.77
CA ARG A 273 -23.84 4.52 1.94
C ARG A 273 -22.36 4.26 2.13
N LEU A 274 -21.95 3.00 2.11
CA LEU A 274 -20.57 2.59 2.38
C LEU A 274 -19.57 3.19 1.37
N SER A 275 -19.91 3.17 0.08
CA SER A 275 -19.05 3.62 -1.02
C SER A 275 -18.82 5.13 -1.09
N THR A 276 -19.66 5.92 -0.41
CA THR A 276 -19.65 7.39 -0.51
C THR A 276 -19.25 8.07 0.80
N ILE A 277 -18.77 7.31 1.80
CA ILE A 277 -18.22 7.85 3.04
C ILE A 277 -16.75 8.23 2.82
N HIS A 278 -16.38 9.46 3.20
CA HIS A 278 -14.99 9.89 3.16
C HIS A 278 -14.15 9.13 4.20
N ARG A 279 -12.90 8.81 3.84
CA ARG A 279 -11.99 7.99 4.64
C ARG A 279 -11.83 8.43 6.10
N GLN A 280 -11.73 9.74 6.34
CA GLN A 280 -11.59 10.30 7.69
C GLN A 280 -12.79 9.97 8.60
N SER A 281 -13.99 9.95 8.04
CA SER A 281 -15.21 9.59 8.77
C SER A 281 -15.38 8.08 8.83
N TYR A 282 -15.00 7.35 7.76
CA TYR A 282 -15.10 5.90 7.69
C TYR A 282 -14.43 5.22 8.88
N TRP A 283 -13.19 5.59 9.18
CA TRP A 283 -12.43 4.99 10.29
C TRP A 283 -13.14 5.19 11.64
N LYS A 284 -13.65 6.40 11.91
CA LYS A 284 -14.41 6.68 13.14
C LYS A 284 -15.70 5.87 13.22
N ILE A 285 -16.41 5.74 12.10
CA ILE A 285 -17.64 4.94 12.00
C ILE A 285 -17.33 3.47 12.29
N ALA A 286 -16.27 2.92 11.70
CA ALA A 286 -15.83 1.54 11.94
C ALA A 286 -15.51 1.30 13.42
N LEU A 287 -14.82 2.24 14.08
CA LEU A 287 -14.55 2.18 15.52
C LEU A 287 -15.84 2.22 16.37
N LYS A 288 -16.83 3.03 15.97
CA LYS A 288 -18.13 3.11 16.66
C LYS A 288 -18.94 1.82 16.51
N ILE A 289 -18.91 1.21 15.33
CA ILE A 289 -19.50 -0.11 15.09
C ILE A 289 -18.85 -1.15 15.99
N GLU A 290 -17.52 -1.17 16.07
CA GLU A 290 -16.78 -2.10 16.92
C GLU A 290 -17.07 -1.87 18.42
N ALA A 291 -17.12 -0.61 18.85
CA ALA A 291 -17.47 -0.27 20.24
C ALA A 291 -18.87 -0.77 20.62
N THR A 292 -19.82 -0.72 19.68
CA THR A 292 -21.22 -1.11 19.87
C THR A 292 -21.40 -2.63 19.83
N THR A 293 -20.79 -3.30 18.85
CA THR A 293 -20.99 -4.73 18.58
C THR A 293 -20.00 -5.64 19.29
N LYS A 294 -18.89 -5.07 19.80
CA LYS A 294 -17.72 -5.81 20.33
C LYS A 294 -17.03 -6.72 19.30
N VAL A 295 -17.31 -6.51 18.02
CA VAL A 295 -16.73 -7.25 16.89
C VAL A 295 -16.24 -6.22 15.87
N SER A 296 -15.05 -6.43 15.29
CA SER A 296 -14.52 -5.50 14.29
C SER A 296 -15.45 -5.43 13.08
N PHE A 297 -15.56 -4.24 12.47
CA PHE A 297 -16.47 -4.07 11.33
C PHE A 297 -16.11 -5.00 10.15
N GLY A 298 -14.81 -5.20 9.89
CA GLY A 298 -14.35 -6.19 8.91
C GLY A 298 -14.83 -7.61 9.21
N ALA A 299 -14.81 -8.05 10.48
CA ALA A 299 -15.32 -9.38 10.82
C ALA A 299 -16.84 -9.49 10.62
N ILE A 300 -17.59 -8.42 10.89
CA ILE A 300 -19.04 -8.37 10.59
C ILE A 300 -19.27 -8.52 9.07
N LEU A 301 -18.52 -7.81 8.23
CA LEU A 301 -18.61 -7.90 6.77
C LEU A 301 -18.34 -9.33 6.28
N SER A 302 -17.28 -9.98 6.77
CA SER A 302 -16.93 -11.36 6.40
C SER A 302 -17.94 -12.40 6.87
N GLN A 303 -18.69 -12.13 7.94
CA GLN A 303 -19.75 -13.03 8.44
C GLN A 303 -21.09 -12.80 7.74
N THR A 304 -21.33 -11.57 7.27
CA THR A 304 -22.61 -11.18 6.65
C THR A 304 -22.65 -11.57 5.18
N PHE A 305 -21.53 -11.42 4.47
CA PHE A 305 -21.44 -11.69 3.04
C PHE A 305 -20.63 -12.97 2.78
N SER A 306 -20.76 -13.50 1.56
CA SER A 306 -20.05 -14.70 1.11
C SER A 306 -19.29 -14.45 -0.18
N ASP A 307 -18.42 -15.39 -0.55
CA ASP A 307 -17.68 -15.41 -1.80
C ASP A 307 -16.95 -14.09 -2.12
N ILE A 308 -17.24 -13.52 -3.29
CA ILE A 308 -16.58 -12.31 -3.79
C ILE A 308 -17.05 -11.06 -3.07
N ASP A 309 -18.30 -11.01 -2.61
CA ASP A 309 -18.80 -9.87 -1.82
C ASP A 309 -18.03 -9.76 -0.50
N ALA A 310 -17.84 -10.89 0.21
CA ALA A 310 -17.05 -10.91 1.44
C ALA A 310 -15.62 -10.41 1.21
N TYR A 311 -14.97 -10.87 0.13
CA TYR A 311 -13.62 -10.43 -0.22
C TYR A 311 -13.55 -8.94 -0.49
N VAL A 312 -14.45 -8.42 -1.34
CA VAL A 312 -14.44 -7.03 -1.79
C VAL A 312 -14.80 -6.08 -0.65
N PHE A 313 -15.82 -6.40 0.16
CA PHE A 313 -16.21 -5.57 1.30
C PHE A 313 -15.13 -5.55 2.38
N PHE A 314 -14.51 -6.69 2.67
CA PHE A 314 -13.42 -6.74 3.64
C PHE A 314 -12.22 -5.92 3.15
N LEU A 315 -11.78 -6.12 1.90
CA LEU A 315 -10.68 -5.36 1.31
C LEU A 315 -10.99 -3.86 1.29
N PHE A 316 -12.20 -3.47 0.89
CA PHE A 316 -12.63 -2.07 0.95
C PHE A 316 -12.53 -1.51 2.36
N ASN A 317 -13.01 -2.23 3.37
CA ASN A 317 -12.89 -1.82 4.77
C ASN A 317 -11.42 -1.63 5.19
N GLU A 318 -10.55 -2.60 4.89
CA GLU A 318 -9.13 -2.50 5.21
C GLU A 318 -8.50 -1.29 4.53
N HIS A 319 -8.78 -1.07 3.24
CA HIS A 319 -8.30 0.07 2.45
C HIS A 319 -8.78 1.42 3.00
N MET A 320 -10.06 1.52 3.37
CA MET A 320 -10.63 2.75 3.93
C MET A 320 -10.11 3.05 5.33
N ILE A 321 -9.72 2.05 6.11
CA ILE A 321 -8.97 2.27 7.37
C ILE A 321 -7.55 2.72 7.02
N ASP A 322 -6.79 1.85 6.37
CA ASP A 322 -5.44 2.12 5.87
C ASP A 322 -5.20 1.48 4.50
N ALA A 323 -4.84 2.29 3.49
CA ALA A 323 -4.46 1.77 2.17
C ALA A 323 -3.35 0.70 2.27
N ASN A 324 -2.40 0.87 3.21
CA ASN A 324 -1.39 -0.16 3.47
C ASN A 324 -1.99 -1.45 4.05
N MET A 325 -3.06 -1.34 4.85
CA MET A 325 -3.77 -2.48 5.40
C MET A 325 -4.57 -3.23 4.32
N GLY A 326 -5.14 -2.51 3.34
CA GLY A 326 -5.70 -3.10 2.12
C GLY A 326 -4.66 -3.92 1.35
N ILE A 327 -3.47 -3.36 1.13
CA ILE A 327 -2.35 -4.08 0.50
C ILE A 327 -1.92 -5.30 1.33
N ALA A 328 -1.85 -5.18 2.66
CA ALA A 328 -1.51 -6.30 3.54
C ALA A 328 -2.54 -7.44 3.46
N PHE A 329 -3.83 -7.11 3.37
CA PHE A 329 -4.88 -8.10 3.13
C PHE A 329 -4.72 -8.80 1.77
N ILE A 330 -4.49 -8.03 0.70
CA ILE A 330 -4.24 -8.58 -0.64
C ILE A 330 -3.05 -9.55 -0.60
N LEU A 331 -1.93 -9.13 0.00
CA LEU A 331 -0.74 -9.97 0.12
C LEU A 331 -1.03 -11.25 0.92
N ASN A 332 -1.74 -11.17 2.05
CA ASN A 332 -2.09 -12.35 2.82
C ASN A 332 -2.91 -13.36 1.99
N GLU A 333 -3.88 -12.86 1.22
CA GLU A 333 -4.72 -13.70 0.37
C GLU A 333 -3.97 -14.30 -0.81
N LEU A 334 -3.05 -13.55 -1.43
CA LEU A 334 -2.22 -14.06 -2.51
C LEU A 334 -1.19 -15.08 -2.02
N ILE A 335 -0.60 -14.87 -0.83
CA ILE A 335 0.32 -15.84 -0.21
C ILE A 335 -0.42 -17.14 0.09
N ARG A 336 -1.63 -17.07 0.66
CA ARG A 336 -2.46 -18.25 0.93
C ARG A 336 -2.79 -19.05 -0.34
N LYS A 337 -2.85 -18.39 -1.50
CA LYS A 337 -3.11 -18.99 -2.81
C LYS A 337 -1.84 -19.35 -3.57
N GLU A 338 -0.66 -19.12 -3.00
CA GLU A 338 0.64 -19.35 -3.63
C GLU A 338 0.80 -18.61 -4.98
N ASP A 339 0.14 -17.45 -5.13
CA ASP A 339 0.13 -16.68 -6.39
C ASP A 339 1.33 -15.73 -6.48
N GLY A 340 2.52 -16.30 -6.65
CA GLY A 340 3.78 -15.56 -6.68
C GLY A 340 3.78 -14.37 -7.66
N GLN A 341 3.20 -14.54 -8.85
CA GLN A 341 3.19 -13.49 -9.87
C GLN A 341 2.41 -12.26 -9.41
N ARG A 342 1.23 -12.44 -8.83
CA ARG A 342 0.45 -11.32 -8.30
C ARG A 342 1.08 -10.73 -7.04
N ILE A 343 1.72 -11.54 -6.21
CA ILE A 343 2.48 -11.02 -5.05
C ILE A 343 3.58 -10.08 -5.55
N ALA A 344 4.29 -10.45 -6.62
CA ALA A 344 5.35 -9.61 -7.18
C ALA A 344 4.81 -8.27 -7.71
N VAL A 345 3.66 -8.27 -8.39
CA VAL A 345 2.98 -7.04 -8.84
C VAL A 345 2.66 -6.14 -7.64
N VAL A 346 1.97 -6.69 -6.64
CA VAL A 346 1.55 -5.94 -5.44
C VAL A 346 2.76 -5.43 -4.67
N SER A 347 3.85 -6.19 -4.63
CA SER A 347 5.10 -5.79 -3.99
C SER A 347 5.72 -4.57 -4.68
N CYS A 348 5.72 -4.52 -6.02
CA CYS A 348 6.31 -3.42 -6.79
C CYS A 348 5.51 -2.10 -6.69
N ILE A 349 4.21 -2.16 -6.37
CA ILE A 349 3.36 -0.97 -6.19
C ILE A 349 3.23 -0.55 -4.72
N SER A 350 3.76 -1.35 -3.79
CA SER A 350 3.67 -1.11 -2.36
C SER A 350 4.94 -0.46 -1.79
N ARG A 351 4.84 0.11 -0.58
CA ARG A 351 6.01 0.57 0.20
C ARG A 351 6.37 -0.50 1.24
N PRO A 352 7.41 -1.32 1.02
CA PRO A 352 7.62 -2.53 1.81
C PRO A 352 7.69 -2.32 3.33
N GLN A 353 8.37 -1.26 3.76
CA GLN A 353 8.53 -0.89 5.18
C GLN A 353 7.21 -0.54 5.87
N GLN A 354 6.23 -0.02 5.12
CA GLN A 354 4.92 0.30 5.67
C GLN A 354 4.05 -0.96 5.75
N ILE A 355 4.15 -1.84 4.74
CA ILE A 355 3.44 -3.10 4.68
C ILE A 355 3.83 -4.02 5.83
N GLU A 356 5.12 -4.18 6.13
CA GLU A 356 5.57 -5.07 7.21
C GLU A 356 4.93 -4.71 8.57
N LYS A 357 4.79 -3.40 8.86
CA LYS A 357 4.19 -2.91 10.11
C LYS A 357 2.72 -3.29 10.26
N VAL A 358 1.95 -3.16 9.18
CA VAL A 358 0.50 -3.43 9.21
C VAL A 358 0.18 -4.91 8.99
N PHE A 359 1.08 -5.66 8.32
CA PHE A 359 0.91 -7.08 8.05
C PHE A 359 0.84 -7.93 9.32
N PHE A 360 1.35 -7.42 10.46
CA PHE A 360 1.30 -8.10 11.76
C PHE A 360 -0.11 -8.57 12.17
N LYS A 361 -1.16 -7.89 11.69
CA LYS A 361 -2.57 -8.31 11.83
C LYS A 361 -2.83 -9.72 11.29
N TYR A 362 -2.12 -10.12 10.24
CA TYR A 362 -2.25 -11.42 9.57
C TYR A 362 -1.15 -12.42 9.96
N GLY A 363 -0.30 -12.06 10.92
CA GLY A 363 0.90 -12.79 11.33
C GLY A 363 2.19 -12.14 10.86
N ARG A 364 3.32 -12.83 11.02
CA ARG A 364 4.62 -12.30 10.60
C ARG A 364 4.83 -12.54 9.11
N LEU A 365 5.09 -11.47 8.36
CA LEU A 365 5.33 -11.55 6.90
C LEU A 365 6.53 -12.47 6.57
N TYR A 366 7.59 -12.42 7.38
CA TYR A 366 8.75 -13.30 7.25
C TYR A 366 8.38 -14.78 7.27
N ASP A 367 7.58 -15.21 8.25
CA ASP A 367 7.20 -16.61 8.40
C ASP A 367 6.37 -17.10 7.21
N LYS A 368 5.53 -16.21 6.66
CA LYS A 368 4.68 -16.51 5.50
C LYS A 368 5.42 -16.57 4.17
N LEU A 369 6.54 -15.86 4.05
CA LEU A 369 7.37 -15.83 2.84
C LEU A 369 8.58 -16.75 2.92
N ARG A 370 8.75 -17.46 4.05
CA ARG A 370 9.86 -18.39 4.25
C ARG A 370 9.81 -19.47 3.16
N GLY A 371 10.85 -19.52 2.33
CA GLY A 371 10.92 -20.42 1.16
C GLY A 371 10.72 -19.71 -0.19
N HIS A 372 10.34 -18.43 -0.20
CA HIS A 372 10.19 -17.61 -1.40
C HIS A 372 11.21 -16.46 -1.42
N PRO A 373 12.50 -16.74 -1.71
CA PRO A 373 13.59 -15.76 -1.57
C PRO A 373 13.42 -14.51 -2.45
N TYR A 374 12.76 -14.64 -3.60
CA TYR A 374 12.43 -13.52 -4.47
C TYR A 374 11.36 -12.60 -3.87
N LEU A 375 10.31 -13.14 -3.24
CA LEU A 375 9.28 -12.33 -2.59
C LEU A 375 9.84 -11.62 -1.37
N MET A 376 10.67 -12.31 -0.58
CA MET A 376 11.38 -11.71 0.54
C MET A 376 12.26 -10.55 0.07
N SER A 377 12.92 -10.69 -1.09
CA SER A 377 13.75 -9.64 -1.66
C SER A 377 12.92 -8.45 -2.16
N LEU A 378 11.81 -8.69 -2.87
CA LEU A 378 10.90 -7.64 -3.35
C LEU A 378 10.29 -6.83 -2.20
N LEU A 379 9.87 -7.52 -1.13
CA LEU A 379 9.26 -6.91 0.06
C LEU A 379 10.31 -6.51 1.11
N GLN A 380 11.60 -6.59 0.80
CA GLN A 380 12.71 -6.22 1.69
C GLN A 380 12.63 -6.86 3.10
N VAL A 381 12.04 -8.04 3.22
CA VAL A 381 11.82 -8.70 4.50
C VAL A 381 13.12 -9.32 4.97
N LYS A 382 13.67 -8.80 6.07
CA LYS A 382 14.89 -9.31 6.67
C LYS A 382 14.54 -10.41 7.69
N GLY A 383 15.26 -11.54 7.63
CA GLY A 383 15.20 -12.52 8.72
C GLY A 383 15.73 -11.89 10.00
N GLN A 384 14.88 -11.87 11.03
CA GLN A 384 15.26 -11.48 12.39
C GLN A 384 15.71 -12.70 13.16
#